data_AF-A0A7Z3DZ48-F1
#
_entry.id   AF-A0A7Z3DZ48-F1
#
_cell.length_a   1.000
_cell.length_b   1.000
_cell.length_c   1.000
_cell.angle_alpha   90.00
_cell.angle_beta   90.00
_cell.angle_gamma   90.00
#
_symmetry.space_group_name_H-M   'P 1'
#
loop_
_entity.id
_entity.type
_entity.pdbx_description
1 polymer ?
#
loop_
_entity_poly.entity_id
_entity_poly.type
_entity_poly.pdbx_seq_one_letter_code
_entity_poly.pdbx_strand_id
1 'polypeptide(L)' 'MNCANWNNLKNLKLPKNIKIIYLPLHSPELNSIERLWLYIKQNILHNKIYNAIALLKSALYKFITSSSSLLN' A
#
# COMPACT_ATOMS: atom_id res chain seq x y z
N MET A 1 -6.34 -2.40 9.67
CA MET A 1 -5.13 -1.60 10.00
C MET A 1 -4.16 -2.50 10.73
N ASN A 2 -2.89 -2.53 10.31
CA ASN A 2 -1.86 -3.24 11.06
C ASN A 2 -1.58 -2.52 12.40
N CYS A 3 -1.22 -3.28 13.43
CA CYS A 3 -0.96 -2.77 14.78
C CYS A 3 0.44 -2.16 14.92
N ALA A 4 0.89 -1.39 13.92
CA ALA A 4 2.15 -0.67 14.00
C ALA A 4 2.07 0.45 15.05
N ASN A 5 3.19 0.80 15.67
CA ASN A 5 3.20 1.73 16.81
C ASN A 5 2.63 3.13 16.50
N TRP A 6 2.68 3.55 15.23
CA TRP A 6 2.08 4.81 14.76
C TRP A 6 0.54 4.76 14.60
N ASN A 7 -0.04 3.55 14.57
CA ASN A 7 -1.49 3.32 14.57
C ASN A 7 -2.08 3.17 15.98
N ASN A 8 -1.27 3.33 17.03
CA ASN A 8 -1.75 3.33 18.41
C ASN A 8 -2.58 4.60 18.66
N LEU A 9 -3.87 4.38 18.89
CA LEU A 9 -4.93 5.39 18.94
C LEU A 9 -4.84 6.42 20.07
N LYS A 10 -3.84 6.34 20.95
CA LYS A 10 -3.80 7.16 22.18
C LYS A 10 -4.00 8.67 21.92
N ASN A 11 -3.61 9.16 20.73
CA ASN A 11 -3.74 10.57 20.34
C ASN A 11 -4.53 10.83 19.04
N LEU A 12 -5.21 9.84 18.46
CA LEU A 12 -5.88 9.98 17.15
C LEU A 12 -7.37 10.30 17.31
N LYS A 13 -7.79 11.53 16.94
CA LYS A 13 -9.20 11.93 16.94
C LYS A 13 -9.90 11.38 15.69
N LEU A 14 -10.62 10.27 15.85
CA LEU A 14 -11.43 9.69 14.78
C LEU A 14 -12.75 10.44 14.59
N PRO A 15 -13.16 10.76 13.35
CA PRO A 15 -14.50 11.25 13.08
C PRO A 15 -15.54 10.14 13.28
N LYS A 16 -16.79 10.53 13.61
CA LYS A 16 -17.87 9.59 13.98
C LYS A 16 -18.26 8.58 12.89
N ASN A 17 -17.90 8.84 11.64
CA ASN A 17 -18.25 8.04 10.47
C ASN A 17 -17.17 7.01 10.07
N ILE A 18 -16.04 6.92 10.80
CA ILE A 18 -14.96 6.00 10.48
C ILE A 18 -14.79 5.00 11.63
N LYS A 19 -14.81 3.70 11.28
CA LYS A 19 -14.49 2.62 12.20
C LYS A 19 -13.15 1.99 11.83
N ILE A 20 -12.24 1.88 12.79
CA ILE A 20 -10.98 1.16 12.61
C ILE A 20 -11.20 -0.32 12.90
N ILE A 21 -10.76 -1.17 11.97
CA ILE A 21 -10.68 -2.62 12.16
C ILE A 21 -9.21 -2.98 12.34
N TYR A 22 -8.87 -3.57 13.49
CA TYR A 22 -7.54 -4.06 13.79
C TYR A 22 -7.35 -5.46 13.22
N LEU A 23 -6.20 -5.67 12.60
CA LEU A 23 -5.77 -7.00 12.18
C LEU A 23 -5.03 -7.69 13.34
N PRO A 24 -5.12 -9.02 13.45
CA PRO A 24 -4.32 -9.75 14.44
C PRO A 24 -2.82 -9.54 14.19
N LEU A 25 -2.04 -9.67 15.28
CA LEU A 25 -0.59 -9.56 15.24
C LEU A 25 0.01 -10.61 14.30
N HIS A 26 1.04 -10.20 13.55
CA HIS A 26 1.78 -11.07 12.62
C HIS A 26 0.95 -11.74 11.52
N SER A 27 -0.20 -11.17 11.12
CA SER A 27 -1.03 -11.67 10.02
C SER A 27 -1.00 -10.77 8.77
N PRO A 28 0.12 -10.72 8.01
CA PRO A 28 0.20 -9.97 6.76
C PRO A 28 -0.79 -10.48 5.69
N GLU A 29 -1.14 -11.76 5.72
CA GLU A 29 -2.09 -12.39 4.78
C GLU A 29 -3.51 -11.82 4.87
N LEU A 30 -3.90 -11.29 6.05
CA LEU A 30 -5.19 -10.65 6.25
C LEU A 30 -5.19 -9.17 5.81
N ASN A 31 -4.03 -8.61 5.50
CA ASN A 31 -3.88 -7.23 5.05
C ASN A 31 -3.85 -7.19 3.51
N SER A 32 -4.98 -6.89 2.89
CA SER A 32 -5.11 -6.88 1.42
C SER A 32 -4.09 -5.98 0.69
N ILE A 33 -3.58 -4.94 1.35
CA ILE A 33 -2.53 -4.08 0.81
C ILE A 33 -1.20 -4.83 0.56
N GLU A 34 -0.88 -5.87 1.33
CA GLU A 34 0.34 -6.66 1.14
C GLU A 34 0.34 -7.37 -0.21
N ARG A 35 -0.83 -7.89 -0.61
CA ARG A 35 -1.02 -8.52 -1.93
C ARG A 35 -0.89 -7.49 -3.05
N LEU A 36 -1.43 -6.29 -2.88
CA LEU A 36 -1.26 -5.19 -3.84
C LEU A 36 0.21 -4.79 -3.95
N TRP A 37 0.92 -4.66 -2.82
CA TRP A 37 2.35 -4.34 -2.82
C TRP A 37 3.19 -5.39 -3.52
N LEU A 38 2.88 -6.67 -3.31
CA LEU A 38 3.54 -7.75 -4.03
C LEU A 38 3.34 -7.63 -5.54
N TYR A 39 2.10 -7.38 -5.98
CA TYR A 39 1.77 -7.18 -7.39
C TYR A 39 2.51 -5.98 -7.99
N ILE A 40 2.54 -4.84 -7.31
CA ILE A 40 3.29 -3.65 -7.75
C ILE A 40 4.78 -3.97 -7.88
N LYS A 41 5.39 -4.62 -6.88
CA LYS A 41 6.81 -4.98 -6.89
C LYS A 41 7.15 -5.94 -8.04
N GLN A 42 6.30 -6.93 -8.30
CA GLN A 42 6.50 -7.86 -9.41
C GLN A 42 6.41 -7.18 -10.79
N ASN A 43 5.60 -6.14 -10.96
CA ASN A 43 5.47 -5.47 -12.25
C ASN A 43 6.52 -4.36 -12.48
N ILE A 44 6.93 -3.68 -11.42
CA ILE A 44 7.80 -2.50 -11.51
C ILE A 44 9.26 -2.84 -11.23
N LEU A 45 9.53 -3.71 -10.26
CA LEU A 45 10.88 -3.99 -9.76
C LEU A 45 11.46 -5.33 -10.24
N HIS A 46 10.66 -6.19 -10.86
CA HIS A 46 11.14 -7.49 -11.32
C HIS A 46 12.20 -7.32 -12.41
N ASN A 47 13.43 -7.78 -12.11
CA ASN A 47 14.62 -7.64 -12.97
C ASN A 47 14.90 -6.21 -13.44
N LYS A 48 14.48 -5.19 -12.66
CA LYS A 48 14.70 -3.78 -12.98
C LYS A 48 15.30 -3.06 -11.78
N ILE A 49 16.34 -2.28 -12.04
CA ILE A 49 16.97 -1.39 -11.06
C ILE A 49 16.83 0.03 -11.57
N TYR A 50 16.49 0.96 -10.67
CA TYR A 50 16.35 2.37 -10.97
C TYR A 50 17.51 3.14 -10.33
N ASN A 51 18.23 3.93 -11.13
CA ASN A 51 19.37 4.70 -10.65
C ASN A 51 18.98 5.93 -9.80
N ALA A 52 17.69 6.27 -9.76
CA ALA A 52 17.17 7.39 -8.97
C ALA A 52 15.73 7.13 -8.51
N ILE A 53 15.40 7.66 -7.33
CA ILE A 53 14.04 7.59 -6.74
C ILE A 53 13.00 8.23 -7.66
N ALA A 54 13.36 9.30 -8.38
CA ALA A 54 12.46 9.96 -9.33
C ALA A 54 11.99 9.01 -10.45
N LEU A 55 12.88 8.15 -10.94
CA LEU A 55 12.55 7.17 -11.98
C LEU A 55 11.59 6.10 -11.43
N LEU A 56 11.86 5.58 -10.23
CA LEU A 56 10.96 4.65 -9.56
C LEU A 56 9.57 5.27 -9.34
N LYS A 57 9.51 6.52 -8.88
CA LYS A 57 8.25 7.25 -8.68
C LYS A 57 7.46 7.42 -9.98
N SER A 58 8.14 7.76 -11.08
CA SER A 58 7.50 7.90 -12.38
C SER A 58 6.93 6.57 -12.90
N ALA A 59 7.67 5.47 -12.73
CA ALA A 59 7.23 4.13 -13.11
C ALA A 59 6.01 3.69 -12.29
N LEU A 60 6.02 3.95 -10.97
CA LEU A 60 4.89 3.70 -10.08
C LEU A 60 3.64 4.49 -10.48
N TYR A 61 3.80 5.79 -10.74
CA TYR A 61 2.69 6.64 -11.17
C TYR A 61 2.07 6.14 -12.47
N LYS A 62 2.90 5.82 -13.46
CA LYS A 62 2.45 5.27 -14.74
C LYS A 62 1.74 3.94 -14.57
N PHE A 63 2.27 3.05 -13.73
CA PHE A 63 1.68 1.74 -13.46
C PHE A 63 0.27 1.89 -12.86
N ILE A 64 0.14 2.64 -11.77
CA ILE A 64 -1.15 2.82 -11.07
C ILE A 64 -2.19 3.48 -11.98
N THR A 65 -1.80 4.53 -12.73
CA THR A 65 -2.73 5.23 -13.62
C THR A 65 -3.16 4.36 -14.80
N SER A 66 -2.26 3.54 -15.36
CA SER A 66 -2.61 2.60 -16.44
C SER A 66 -3.58 1.49 -16.02
N SER A 67 -3.57 1.09 -14.75
CA SER A 67 -4.51 0.10 -14.21
C SER A 67 -5.91 0.67 -14.00
N SER A 68 -6.04 1.98 -13.78
CA SER A 68 -7.34 2.65 -13.60
C SER A 68 -8.13 2.77 -14.91
N SER A 69 -7.45 2.91 -16.05
CA SER A 69 -8.08 2.97 -17.38
C SER A 69 -8.62 1.61 -17.86
N LEU A 70 -8.29 0.51 -17.20
CA LEU A 70 -8.78 -0.84 -17.52
C LEU A 70 -10.10 -1.21 -16.81
N LEU A 71 -10.57 -0.36 -15.89
CA LEU A 71 -11.80 -0.57 -15.11
C LEU A 71 -13.00 0.23 -15.63
N ASN A 72 -12.87 0.90 -16.79
CA ASN A 72 -13.94 1.61 -17.49
C ASN A 72 -14.28 0.92 -18.82
#